data_AF-A0A849T2G9-F1
#
_entry.id   AF-A0A849T2G9-F1
#
_cell.length_a   1.000
_cell.length_b   1.000
_cell.length_c   1.000
_cell.angle_alpha   90.00
_cell.angle_beta   90.00
_cell.angle_gamma   90.00
#
_symmetry.space_group_name_H-M   'P 1'
#
loop_
_entity.id
_entity.type
_entity.pdbx_description
1 polymer ?
#
loop_
_entity_poly.entity_id
_entity_poly.type
_entity_poly.pdbx_seq_one_letter_code
_entity_poly.pdbx_strand_id
1 'polypeptide(L)'
;MCEVCSAEGKDYRYLNGPKNQITTEQLYKVFRDSVAPVKLCYVHSIELFMLGERRFLHEHLSFAHKLASKVRKSAAGQSPFGF
;
A
#
# COMPACT_ATOMS: atom_id res chain seq x y z
N MET A 1 -9.85 -5.29 3.60
CA MET A 1 -8.74 -5.52 4.56
C MET A 1 -7.63 -4.52 4.28
N CYS A 2 -6.90 -4.06 5.30
CA CYS A 2 -5.73 -3.20 5.09
C CYS A 2 -4.59 -3.99 4.42
N GLU A 3 -3.98 -3.42 3.38
CA GLU A 3 -2.91 -4.06 2.62
C GLU A 3 -1.63 -4.26 3.46
N VAL A 4 -1.32 -3.33 4.38
CA VAL A 4 -0.18 -3.46 5.30
C VAL A 4 -0.42 -4.58 6.31
N CYS A 5 -1.55 -4.57 7.01
CA CYS A 5 -1.92 -5.66 7.93
C CYS A 5 -1.90 -7.03 7.24
N SER A 6 -2.41 -7.10 6.00
CA SER A 6 -2.38 -8.33 5.19
C SER A 6 -0.97 -8.71 4.73
N ALA A 7 -0.07 -7.75 4.53
CA ALA A 7 1.34 -8.00 4.23
C ALA A 7 2.10 -8.57 5.44
N GLU A 8 1.78 -8.10 6.63
CA GLU A 8 2.47 -8.45 7.87
C GLU A 8 1.80 -9.57 8.68
N GLY A 9 0.65 -10.08 8.21
CA GLY A 9 -0.11 -11.12 8.92
C GLY A 9 -0.77 -10.62 10.21
N LYS A 10 -1.01 -9.32 10.34
CA LYS A 10 -1.65 -8.70 11.50
C LYS A 10 -3.17 -8.61 11.32
N ASP A 11 -3.92 -8.76 12.41
CA ASP A 11 -5.35 -8.50 12.40
C ASP A 11 -5.63 -6.99 12.49
N TYR A 12 -6.16 -6.43 11.40
CA TYR A 12 -6.52 -5.02 11.35
C TYR A 12 -7.66 -4.67 12.32
N ARG A 13 -8.60 -5.58 12.61
CA ARG A 13 -9.71 -5.29 13.54
C ARG A 13 -9.20 -5.13 14.95
N TYR A 14 -8.27 -5.98 15.36
CA TYR A 14 -7.62 -5.88 16.65
C TYR A 14 -6.84 -4.57 16.80
N LEU A 15 -6.05 -4.20 15.79
CA LEU A 15 -5.24 -2.98 15.81
C LEU A 15 -6.05 -1.67 15.85
N ASN A 16 -7.20 -1.62 15.17
CA ASN A 16 -8.00 -0.39 15.07
C ASN A 16 -9.13 -0.32 16.10
N GLY A 17 -9.36 -1.37 16.89
CA GLY A 17 -10.45 -1.47 17.84
C GLY A 17 -11.82 -1.24 17.16
N PRO A 18 -12.66 -0.30 17.64
CA PRO A 18 -13.97 -0.05 17.03
C PRO A 18 -13.89 0.63 15.65
N LYS A 19 -12.74 1.21 15.28
CA LYS A 19 -12.57 1.99 14.05
C LYS A 19 -12.20 1.09 12.88
N ASN A 20 -13.19 0.42 12.30
CA ASN A 20 -12.97 -0.53 11.20
C ASN A 20 -12.97 0.09 9.79
N GLN A 21 -12.84 1.42 9.69
CA GLN A 21 -12.82 2.10 8.41
C GLN A 21 -11.54 1.78 7.64
N ILE A 22 -11.71 1.49 6.35
CA ILE A 22 -10.62 1.29 5.40
C ILE A 22 -10.69 2.44 4.41
N THR A 23 -9.64 3.25 4.35
CA THR A 23 -9.48 4.32 3.38
C THR A 23 -8.59 3.86 2.24
N THR A 24 -8.83 4.40 1.05
CA THR A 24 -7.92 4.20 -0.08
C THR A 24 -7.09 5.46 -0.20
N GLU A 25 -5.81 5.35 0.11
CA GLU A 25 -4.85 6.44 0.00
C GLU A 25 -4.07 6.31 -1.32
N GLN A 26 -3.54 7.42 -1.82
CA GLN A 26 -2.72 7.45 -3.02
C GLN A 26 -1.26 7.68 -2.65
N LEU A 27 -0.38 6.80 -3.11
CA LEU A 27 1.08 7.00 -3.00
C LEU A 27 1.58 7.64 -4.29
N TYR A 28 2.11 8.86 -4.20
CA TYR A 28 2.47 9.69 -5.36
C TYR A 28 3.97 9.68 -5.67
N LYS A 29 4.84 9.57 -4.66
CA LYS A 29 6.30 9.76 -4.78
C LYS A 29 7.07 8.44 -4.82
N VAL A 30 6.37 7.31 -4.79
CA VAL A 30 6.96 5.97 -4.70
C VAL A 30 7.41 5.48 -6.06
N PHE A 31 6.71 5.85 -7.13
CA PHE A 31 7.03 5.46 -8.49
C PHE A 31 7.23 6.68 -9.38
N ARG A 32 8.19 6.60 -10.30
CA ARG A 32 8.36 7.62 -11.34
C ARG A 32 7.15 7.55 -12.27
N ASP A 33 6.39 8.63 -12.34
CA ASP A 33 5.22 8.81 -13.23
C ASP A 33 4.04 7.83 -12.98
N SER A 34 3.92 7.25 -11.78
CA SER A 34 2.71 6.48 -11.45
C SER A 34 2.24 6.67 -10.01
N VAL A 35 0.92 6.62 -9.84
CA VAL A 35 0.23 6.72 -8.56
C VAL A 35 -0.26 5.34 -8.18
N ALA A 36 0.11 4.87 -6.99
CA ALA A 36 -0.32 3.58 -6.48
C ALA A 36 -1.44 3.76 -5.45
N PRO A 37 -2.69 3.36 -5.75
CA PRO A 37 -3.76 3.35 -4.76
C PRO A 37 -3.57 2.17 -3.80
N VAL A 38 -3.64 2.45 -2.50
CA VAL A 38 -3.40 1.48 -1.42
C VAL A 38 -4.53 1.53 -0.39
N LYS A 39 -5.04 0.37 0.02
CA LYS A 39 -6.10 0.29 1.04
C LYS A 39 -5.48 0.21 2.44
N LEU A 40 -5.67 1.24 3.25
CA LEU A 40 -5.13 1.33 4.61
C LEU A 40 -6.25 1.34 5.64
N CYS A 41 -5.97 0.82 6.84
CA CYS A 41 -6.87 1.01 7.97
C CYS A 41 -6.56 2.35 8.66
N TYR A 42 -7.41 2.74 9.61
CA TYR A 42 -7.29 4.01 10.33
C TYR A 42 -5.88 4.27 10.90
N VAL A 43 -5.29 3.30 11.62
CA VAL A 43 -3.94 3.44 12.20
C VAL A 43 -2.88 3.66 11.13
N HIS A 44 -2.82 2.81 10.09
CA HIS A 44 -1.82 2.93 9.03
C HIS A 44 -2.05 4.16 8.13
N SER A 45 -3.28 4.69 8.03
CA SER A 45 -3.56 5.96 7.35
C SER A 45 -2.95 7.15 8.13
N ILE A 46 -3.08 7.15 9.47
CA ILE A 46 -2.42 8.15 10.32
C ILE A 46 -0.90 8.02 10.23
N GLU A 47 -0.38 6.79 10.31
CA GLU A 47 1.04 6.51 10.24
C GLU A 47 1.65 6.96 8.90
N LEU A 48 0.98 6.69 7.79
CA LEU A 48 1.36 7.19 6.47
C LEU A 48 1.44 8.71 6.45
N PHE A 49 0.45 9.39 7.04
CA PHE A 49 0.42 10.84 7.11
C PHE A 49 1.58 11.40 7.96
N MET A 50 1.88 10.76 9.10
CA MET A 50 2.92 11.22 10.04
C MET A 50 4.34 10.96 9.53
N LEU A 51 4.60 9.78 8.95
CA LEU A 51 5.93 9.38 8.49
C LEU A 51 6.24 9.86 7.07
N GLY A 52 5.20 10.03 6.26
CA GLY A 52 5.31 10.21 4.82
C GLY A 52 5.68 8.92 4.08
N GLU A 53 5.40 8.91 2.79
CA GLU A 53 5.43 7.69 1.95
C GLU A 53 6.76 6.93 1.98
N ARG A 54 7.90 7.64 1.92
CA ARG A 54 9.23 7.01 1.88
C ARG A 54 9.55 6.25 3.17
N ARG A 55 9.34 6.87 4.32
CA ARG A 55 9.64 6.26 5.62
C ARG A 55 8.64 5.16 5.94
N PHE A 56 7.36 5.39 5.64
CA PHE A 56 6.31 4.39 5.78
C PHE A 56 6.64 3.08 5.05
N LEU A 57 7.11 3.16 3.80
CA LEU A 57 7.51 1.96 3.06
C LEU A 57 8.77 1.29 3.61
N HIS A 58 9.67 2.06 4.21
CA HIS A 58 10.88 1.52 4.84
C HIS A 58 10.54 0.77 6.15
N GLU A 59 9.56 1.23 6.91
CA GLU A 59 9.09 0.54 8.12
C GLU A 59 8.27 -0.72 7.79
N HIS A 60 7.51 -0.69 6.69
CA HIS A 60 6.70 -1.82 6.24
C HIS A 60 7.29 -2.53 5.01
N LEU A 61 8.48 -3.13 5.15
CA LEU A 61 9.18 -3.79 4.04
C LEU A 61 8.35 -4.89 3.35
N SER A 62 7.63 -5.71 4.12
CA SER A 62 6.76 -6.76 3.57
C SER A 62 5.68 -6.20 2.66
N PHE A 63 5.12 -5.03 3.03
CA PHE A 63 4.16 -4.32 2.20
C PHE A 63 4.83 -3.71 0.96
N ALA A 64 6.00 -3.09 1.10
CA ALA A 64 6.76 -2.53 -0.02
C ALA A 64 7.10 -3.61 -1.08
N HIS A 65 7.50 -4.80 -0.67
CA HIS A 65 7.74 -5.92 -1.58
C HIS A 65 6.46 -6.38 -2.31
N LYS A 66 5.31 -6.47 -1.62
CA LYS A 66 4.02 -6.77 -2.25
C LYS A 66 3.56 -5.67 -3.20
N LEU A 67 3.84 -4.40 -2.88
CA LEU A 67 3.51 -3.26 -3.73
C LEU A 67 4.35 -3.29 -5.03
N ALA A 68 5.65 -3.54 -4.91
CA ALA A 68 6.55 -3.67 -6.06
C ALA A 68 6.16 -4.82 -6.99
N SER A 69 5.74 -5.97 -6.46
CA SER A 69 5.30 -7.10 -7.29
C SER A 69 3.97 -6.82 -8.00
N LYS A 70 3.04 -6.10 -7.36
CA LYS A 70 1.78 -5.65 -7.97
C LYS A 70 2.03 -4.73 -9.16
N VAL A 71 2.95 -3.78 -9.03
CA VAL A 71 3.29 -2.82 -10.11
C VAL A 71 3.91 -3.50 -11.32
N ARG A 72 4.81 -4.49 -11.10
CA ARG A 72 5.40 -5.26 -12.21
C ARG A 72 4.34 -6.00 -13.03
N LYS A 73 3.30 -6.53 -12.36
CA LYS A 73 2.21 -7.23 -13.04
C LYS A 73 1.34 -6.29 -13.88
N SER A 74 1.10 -5.05 -13.42
CA SER A 74 0.39 -4.04 -14.22
C SER A 74 1.20 -3.54 -15.42
N ALA A 75 2.54 -3.46 -15.31
CA ALA A 75 3.40 -3.09 -16.43
C ALA A 75 3.50 -4.19 -17.50
N ALA A 76 3.51 -5.47 -17.10
CA ALA A 76 3.57 -6.61 -18.03
C ALA A 76 2.30 -6.80 -18.88
N GLY A 77 1.18 -6.18 -18.50
CA GLY A 77 -0.07 -6.22 -19.28
C GLY A 77 -0.19 -5.12 -20.34
N GLN A 78 0.78 -4.21 -20.44
CA GLN A 78 0.83 -3.14 -21.44
C GLN A 78 1.95 -3.42 -22.44
N SER A 79 1.84 -4.49 -23.22
CA SER A 79 2.60 -4.59 -24.47
C SER A 79 1.90 -3.68 -25.51
N PRO A 80 2.54 -2.61 -26.02
CA PRO A 80 1.97 -1.82 -27.11
C PRO A 80 1.97 -2.57 -28.46
N PHE A 81 2.56 -3.76 -28.51
CA PHE A 81 2.53 -4.66 -29.66
C PHE A 81 1.97 -6.00 -29.21
N GLY A 82 0.67 -6.19 -29.42
CA GLY A 82 0.06 -7.51 -29.43
C GLY A 82 0.35 -8.19 -30.76
N PHE A 83 1.15 -9.25 -30.71
CA PHE A 83 1.19 -10.35 -31.67
C PHE A 83 1.31 -11.65 -30.88
#